data_AF-A0A2I0IGX9-F1
#
_entry.id   AF-A0A2I0IGX9-F1
#
_cell.length_a   1.000
_cell.length_b   1.000
_cell.length_c   1.000
_cell.angle_alpha   90.00
_cell.angle_beta   90.00
_cell.angle_gamma   90.00
#
_symmetry.space_group_name_H-M   'P 1'
#
loop_
_entity.id
_entity.type
_entity.pdbx_description
1 polymer ?
#
loop_
_entity_poly.entity_id
_entity_poly.type
_entity_poly.pdbx_seq_one_letter_code
_entity_poly.pdbx_strand_id
1 'polypeptide(L)'
;MGSGSPDQRRCLALSPDSQQFLTTYTFGTHTAKHTFCKICGITSFYTPRSNPDGVAITFRCVDPGTLTHVEIRPYDGSNWESSYSSTGIASCSQTQNLN
;
A
#
# COMPACT_ATOMS: atom_id res chain seq x y z
N MET A 1 -10.78 -6.74 34.99
CA MET A 1 -10.15 -5.49 34.52
C MET A 1 -9.93 -5.65 33.04
N GLY A 2 -10.99 -5.42 32.27
CA GLY A 2 -11.00 -5.54 30.83
C GLY A 2 -11.52 -4.25 30.23
N SER A 3 -10.88 -3.84 29.13
CA SER A 3 -11.41 -3.04 28.01
C SER A 3 -10.23 -2.40 27.29
N GLY A 4 -9.36 -3.22 26.69
CA GLY A 4 -8.50 -2.73 25.62
C GLY A 4 -9.38 -2.55 24.39
N SER A 5 -9.66 -1.30 24.02
CA SER A 5 -10.38 -0.96 22.79
C SER A 5 -9.72 -1.69 21.60
N PRO A 6 -10.49 -2.27 20.66
CA PRO A 6 -9.89 -2.85 19.46
C PRO A 6 -9.13 -1.75 18.72
N ASP A 7 -7.82 -1.96 18.51
CA ASP A 7 -6.98 -1.07 17.72
C ASP A 7 -7.43 -1.12 16.26
N GLN A 8 -8.31 -0.19 15.91
CA GLN A 8 -9.02 -0.10 14.63
C GLN A 8 -8.12 0.45 13.50
N ARG A 9 -6.87 -0.01 13.41
CA ARG A 9 -5.86 0.52 12.46
C ARG A 9 -5.02 -0.54 11.75
N ARG A 10 -5.63 -1.67 11.39
CA ARG A 10 -5.01 -2.60 10.43
C ARG A 10 -6.06 -3.17 9.47
N CYS A 11 -6.33 -2.43 8.41
CA CYS A 11 -7.27 -2.84 7.36
C CYS A 11 -6.70 -3.90 6.41
N LEU A 12 -5.41 -4.24 6.54
CA LEU A 12 -4.76 -5.32 5.80
C LEU A 12 -4.10 -6.30 6.78
N ALA A 13 -4.42 -7.58 6.60
CA ALA A 13 -3.80 -8.69 7.30
C ALA A 13 -3.33 -9.74 6.29
N LEU A 14 -2.18 -10.34 6.56
CA LEU A 14 -1.65 -11.46 5.77
C LEU A 14 -2.09 -12.76 6.42
N SER A 15 -2.36 -13.79 5.60
CA SER A 15 -2.51 -15.13 6.12
C SER A 15 -1.17 -15.60 6.72
N PRO A 16 -1.18 -16.39 7.82
CA PRO A 16 0.06 -16.80 8.48
C PRO A 16 1.05 -17.49 7.52
N ASP A 17 0.54 -18.35 6.65
CA ASP A 17 1.37 -19.14 5.73
C ASP A 17 1.92 -18.33 4.56
N SER A 18 1.42 -17.11 4.30
CA SER A 18 1.88 -16.35 3.14
C SER A 18 3.32 -15.85 3.28
N GLN A 19 3.80 -15.66 4.51
CA GLN A 19 5.12 -15.09 4.79
C GLN A 19 6.26 -15.88 4.12
N GLN A 20 6.13 -17.20 4.02
CA GLN A 20 7.16 -18.05 3.41
C GLN A 20 7.35 -17.79 1.90
N PHE A 21 6.37 -17.19 1.23
CA PHE A 21 6.41 -16.88 -0.20
C PHE A 21 6.84 -15.44 -0.49
N LEU A 22 6.89 -14.59 0.52
CA LEU A 22 7.20 -13.17 0.34
C LEU A 22 8.70 -12.92 0.47
N THR A 23 9.19 -11.97 -0.33
CA THR A 23 10.50 -11.35 -0.15
C THR A 23 10.36 -9.85 -0.32
N THR A 24 11.30 -9.08 0.22
CA THR A 24 11.28 -7.61 0.15
C THR A 24 12.64 -7.09 -0.27
N TYR A 25 12.65 -6.19 -1.25
CA TYR A 25 13.83 -5.41 -1.57
C TYR A 25 13.58 -3.92 -1.31
N THR A 26 14.67 -3.18 -1.12
CA THR A 26 14.66 -1.73 -0.90
C THR A 26 15.83 -1.12 -1.67
N PHE A 27 15.71 0.14 -2.06
CA PHE A 27 16.77 0.91 -2.71
C PHE A 27 16.64 2.40 -2.39
N GLY A 28 17.61 3.21 -2.80
CA GLY A 28 17.58 4.66 -2.62
C GLY A 28 17.56 5.04 -1.14
N THR A 29 16.50 5.69 -0.69
CA THR A 29 16.33 6.07 0.74
C THR A 29 15.91 4.89 1.63
N HIS A 30 15.66 3.71 1.05
CA HIS A 30 15.13 2.53 1.73
C HIS A 30 13.76 2.72 2.42
N THR A 31 13.06 3.83 2.11
CA THR A 31 11.73 4.13 2.66
C THR A 31 10.66 3.22 2.06
N ALA A 32 10.68 3.05 0.74
CA ALA A 32 9.79 2.09 0.09
C ALA A 32 10.26 0.67 0.36
N LYS A 33 9.31 -0.21 0.71
CA LYS A 33 9.54 -1.65 0.89
C LYS A 33 8.80 -2.38 -0.21
N HIS A 34 9.53 -2.80 -1.23
CA HIS A 34 8.98 -3.51 -2.38
C HIS A 34 8.85 -4.99 -2.03
N THR A 35 7.70 -5.35 -1.46
CA THR A 35 7.35 -6.72 -1.09
C THR A 35 6.67 -7.42 -2.25
N PHE A 36 7.07 -8.65 -2.57
CA PHE A 36 6.50 -9.42 -3.67
C PHE A 36 6.65 -10.93 -3.43
N CYS A 37 5.92 -11.75 -4.20
CA CYS A 37 6.05 -13.20 -4.14
C CYS A 37 7.37 -13.64 -4.79
N LYS A 38 8.26 -14.28 -4.04
CA LYS A 38 9.54 -14.79 -4.54
C LYS A 38 9.41 -16.00 -5.48
N ILE A 39 8.22 -16.60 -5.57
CA ILE A 39 7.94 -17.74 -6.45
C ILE A 39 7.47 -17.28 -7.83
N CYS A 40 6.48 -16.39 -7.89
CA CYS A 40 5.87 -15.95 -9.16
C CYS A 40 6.21 -14.51 -9.57
N GLY A 41 6.87 -13.72 -8.71
CA GLY A 41 7.27 -12.34 -9.00
C GLY A 41 6.16 -11.28 -8.81
N ILE A 42 4.92 -11.67 -8.48
CA ILE A 42 3.80 -10.74 -8.37
C ILE A 42 3.90 -9.90 -7.09
N THR A 43 3.74 -8.58 -7.25
CA THR A 43 3.62 -7.59 -6.17
C THR A 43 2.14 -7.35 -5.88
N SER A 44 1.54 -8.14 -4.98
CA SER A 44 0.13 -7.92 -4.58
C SER A 44 -0.01 -6.67 -3.71
N PHE A 45 1.01 -6.36 -2.91
CA PHE A 45 1.05 -5.18 -2.06
C PHE A 45 2.50 -4.75 -1.78
N TYR A 46 2.70 -3.48 -1.39
CA TYR A 46 4.01 -2.99 -0.93
C TYR A 46 3.86 -1.73 -0.07
N THR A 47 4.92 -1.33 0.65
CA THR A 47 4.96 -0.04 1.36
C THR A 47 5.55 1.04 0.44
N PRO A 48 4.78 2.04 0.01
CA PRO A 48 5.27 3.07 -0.91
C PRO A 48 6.10 4.16 -0.22
N ARG A 49 6.99 4.82 -0.98
CA ARG A 49 7.77 5.97 -0.49
C ARG A 49 6.88 7.17 -0.11
N SER A 50 5.80 7.39 -0.85
CA SER A 50 4.87 8.51 -0.62
C SER A 50 4.06 8.38 0.67
N ASN A 51 3.82 7.15 1.11
CA ASN A 51 3.01 6.82 2.28
C ASN A 51 3.68 5.67 3.06
N PRO A 52 4.78 5.96 3.80
CA PRO A 52 5.55 4.92 4.48
C PRO A 52 4.79 4.22 5.62
N ASP A 53 3.72 4.85 6.10
CA ASP A 53 2.77 4.37 7.09
C ASP A 53 1.58 3.62 6.48
N GLY A 54 1.47 3.61 5.15
CA GLY A 54 0.40 2.96 4.39
C GLY A 54 0.81 1.69 3.67
N VAL A 55 -0.16 1.10 2.96
CA VAL A 55 0.07 -0.03 2.05
C VAL A 55 -0.58 0.28 0.71
N ALA A 56 0.17 0.09 -0.37
CA ALA A 56 -0.36 0.11 -1.73
C ALA A 56 -0.76 -1.31 -2.15
N ILE A 57 -1.95 -1.46 -2.71
CA ILE A 57 -2.50 -2.74 -3.20
C ILE A 57 -2.57 -2.70 -4.72
N THR A 58 -2.11 -3.76 -5.37
CA THR A 58 -2.29 -3.92 -6.82
C THR A 58 -3.75 -4.29 -7.09
N PHE A 59 -4.53 -3.37 -7.67
CA PHE A 59 -5.98 -3.54 -7.81
C PHE A 59 -6.39 -4.80 -8.60
N ARG A 60 -5.54 -5.28 -9.52
CA ARG A 60 -5.79 -6.53 -10.28
C ARG A 60 -5.63 -7.80 -9.45
N CYS A 61 -5.06 -7.70 -8.25
CA CYS A 61 -4.91 -8.80 -7.30
C CYS A 61 -6.04 -8.82 -6.25
N VAL A 62 -7.02 -7.93 -6.37
CA VAL A 62 -8.19 -7.87 -5.48
C VAL A 62 -9.29 -8.75 -6.05
N ASP A 63 -9.99 -9.49 -5.18
CA ASP A 63 -11.08 -10.37 -5.60
C ASP A 63 -12.20 -9.60 -6.31
N PRO A 64 -12.76 -10.14 -7.40
CA PRO A 64 -13.89 -9.53 -8.10
C PRO A 64 -15.04 -9.19 -7.15
N GLY A 65 -15.61 -7.99 -7.30
CA GLY A 65 -16.71 -7.50 -6.45
C GLY A 65 -16.28 -6.78 -5.17
N THR A 66 -14.99 -6.80 -4.80
CA THR A 66 -14.49 -6.07 -3.62
C THR A 66 -14.41 -4.57 -3.86
N LEU A 67 -13.97 -4.14 -5.05
CA LEU A 67 -13.84 -2.73 -5.42
C LEU A 67 -15.15 -2.23 -6.04
N THR A 68 -15.72 -1.18 -5.47
CA THR A 68 -16.93 -0.52 -6.01
C THR A 68 -16.61 0.59 -7.01
N HIS A 69 -15.42 1.17 -6.92
CA HIS A 69 -14.96 2.26 -7.79
C HIS A 69 -13.43 2.22 -7.92
N VAL A 70 -12.92 2.58 -9.11
CA VAL A 70 -11.48 2.72 -9.38
C VAL A 70 -11.27 4.02 -10.15
N GLU A 71 -10.44 4.90 -9.60
CA GLU A 71 -9.97 6.11 -10.28
C GLU A 71 -8.51 5.92 -10.70
N ILE A 72 -8.19 6.23 -11.97
CA ILE A 72 -6.83 6.16 -12.48
C ILE A 72 -6.30 7.58 -12.67
N ARG A 73 -5.25 7.94 -11.91
CA ARG A 73 -4.55 9.21 -12.04
C ARG A 73 -3.15 8.97 -12.61
N PRO A 74 -2.79 9.60 -13.74
CA PRO A 74 -1.41 9.56 -14.23
C PRO A 74 -0.45 10.14 -13.18
N TYR A 75 0.72 9.53 -13.03
CA TYR A 75 1.76 9.99 -12.11
C TYR A 75 3.11 9.89 -12.80
N ASP A 76 3.88 10.99 -12.81
CA ASP A 76 5.23 11.00 -13.36
C ASP A 76 6.23 10.51 -12.29
N GLY A 77 6.68 9.27 -12.46
CA GLY A 77 7.69 8.64 -11.60
C GLY A 77 9.13 9.04 -11.91
N SER A 78 9.40 9.63 -13.07
CA SER A 78 10.74 10.12 -13.43
C SER A 78 11.08 11.44 -12.72
N ASN A 79 10.11 12.35 -12.61
CA ASN A 79 10.25 13.62 -11.89
C ASN A 79 9.61 13.56 -10.50
N TRP A 80 10.03 12.58 -9.68
CA TRP A 80 9.33 12.20 -8.44
C TRP A 80 9.09 13.37 -7.48
N GLU A 81 10.10 14.20 -7.21
CA GLU A 81 10.01 15.30 -6.23
C GLU A 81 8.99 16.37 -6.64
N SER A 82 8.94 16.69 -7.94
CA SER A 82 7.96 17.63 -8.49
C SER A 82 6.55 17.06 -8.46
N SER A 83 6.38 15.80 -8.90
CA SER A 83 5.10 15.09 -8.88
C SER A 83 4.56 14.93 -7.47
N TYR A 84 5.40 14.52 -6.51
CA TYR A 84 4.99 14.32 -5.13
C TYR A 84 4.46 15.63 -4.51
N SER A 85 5.17 16.74 -4.76
CA SER A 85 4.82 18.06 -4.22
C SER A 85 3.54 18.64 -4.83
N SER A 86 3.27 18.36 -6.11
CA SER A 86 2.16 18.96 -6.86
C SER A 86 0.87 18.14 -6.85
N THR A 87 0.94 16.82 -6.70
CA THR A 87 -0.22 15.92 -6.87
C THR A 87 -1.00 15.65 -5.58
N GLY A 88 -0.40 15.85 -4.42
CA GLY A 88 -1.02 15.51 -3.14
C GLY A 88 -1.22 13.99 -2.93
N ILE A 89 -0.47 13.14 -3.64
CA ILE A 89 -0.59 11.67 -3.59
C ILE A 89 -0.57 11.09 -2.17
N ALA A 90 0.14 11.75 -1.24
CA ALA A 90 0.21 11.34 0.16
C ALA A 90 -1.16 11.37 0.87
N SER A 91 -2.11 12.18 0.40
CA SER A 91 -3.47 12.22 0.96
C SER A 91 -4.35 11.07 0.49
N CYS A 92 -3.99 10.36 -0.59
CA CYS A 92 -4.84 9.34 -1.20
C CYS A 92 -5.03 8.07 -0.36
N SER A 93 -4.20 7.84 0.66
CA SER A 93 -4.35 6.72 1.60
C SER A 93 -4.84 7.15 2.98
N GLN A 94 -5.14 8.43 3.18
CA GLN A 94 -5.66 8.95 4.45
C GLN A 94 -7.18 8.84 4.43
N THR A 95 -7.77 8.40 5.56
CA THR A 95 -9.22 8.38 5.71
C THR A 95 -9.71 9.83 5.68
N GLN A 96 -10.46 10.20 4.64
CA GLN A 96 -11.23 11.44 4.69
C GLN A 96 -12.25 11.27 5.82
N ASN A 97 -12.19 12.12 6.84
CA ASN A 97 -13.31 12.26 7.77
C ASN A 97 -14.48 12.81 6.94
N LEU A 98 -15.33 11.92 6.46
CA LEU A 98 -16.62 12.30 5.92
C LEU A 98 -17.44 12.74 7.13
N ASN A 99 -17.60 14.06 7.27
CA ASN A 99 -18.50 14.69 8.24
C ASN A 99 -19.95 14.36 7.91
#